data_AF-A0A1R3JNF3-F1
#
_entry.id   AF-A0A1R3JNF3-F1
#
_cell.length_a   1.000
_cell.length_b   1.000
_cell.length_c   1.000
_cell.angle_alpha   90.00
_cell.angle_beta   90.00
_cell.angle_gamma   90.00
#
_symmetry.space_group_name_H-M   'P 1'
#
loop_
_entity.id
_entity.type
_entity.pdbx_description
1 polymer ?
#
loop_
_entity_poly.entity_id
_entity_poly.type
_entity_poly.pdbx_seq_one_letter_code
_entity_poly.pdbx_strand_id
1 'polypeptide(L)'
;MGERKVVQKYYPPDFDPSKLPRVRRQPNQQMKVRNMVPMRVRCNNCGKYIGEGTKLNCRKEVVTGKTYLGIPIVRFYYKCNDCSAEIIITTDPQNSDYAVESGAKRCYEHWLAEGEDAVGKRRRRRELEEKGNRMKALENRTLDSKREMDDLAKLDEVKSMNAIHATVSVNAVLEMMQSSAAERKKREEEEDEKLIKLNFPPRPKEADVKRISDEEFEHGDLKRQKVSKETSVHGGYKPCFMIKKPVN
;
A
#
# COMPACT_ATOMS: atom_id res chain seq x y z
N MET A 1 -24.79 52.59 27.96
CA MET A 1 -25.05 51.31 27.27
C MET A 1 -26.06 50.53 28.12
N GLY A 2 -27.08 49.94 27.51
CA GLY A 2 -28.01 49.08 28.23
C GLY A 2 -27.30 47.82 28.77
N GLU A 3 -27.76 47.32 29.91
CA GLU A 3 -27.24 46.10 30.53
C GLU A 3 -27.45 44.86 29.65
N ARG A 4 -26.59 43.84 29.75
CA ARG A 4 -26.76 42.58 29.01
C ARG A 4 -28.05 41.84 29.38
N LYS A 5 -28.50 41.99 30.63
CA LYS A 5 -29.71 41.37 31.17
C LYS A 5 -30.65 42.44 31.71
N VAL A 6 -31.29 43.17 30.81
CA VAL A 6 -32.27 44.18 31.18
C VAL A 6 -33.51 43.51 31.77
N VAL A 7 -33.87 43.86 33.02
CA VAL A 7 -35.05 43.33 33.72
C VAL A 7 -36.35 43.88 33.12
N GLN A 8 -36.38 45.18 32.82
CA GLN A 8 -37.56 45.85 32.28
C GLN A 8 -37.22 46.58 30.97
N LYS A 9 -37.91 46.22 29.90
CA LYS A 9 -37.89 46.97 28.65
C LYS A 9 -39.10 47.91 28.65
N TYR A 10 -38.89 49.18 28.31
CA TYR A 10 -39.99 50.12 28.13
C TYR A 10 -40.82 49.71 26.91
N TYR A 11 -42.12 49.49 27.12
CA TYR A 11 -43.11 49.34 26.06
C TYR A 11 -43.97 50.60 26.03
N PRO A 12 -44.23 51.19 24.86
CA PRO A 12 -45.11 52.35 24.76
C PRO A 12 -46.55 51.98 25.21
N PRO A 13 -47.31 52.93 25.77
CA PRO A 13 -48.63 52.66 26.34
C PRO A 13 -49.65 52.14 25.31
N ASP A 14 -49.47 52.45 24.04
CA ASP A 14 -50.33 52.01 22.92
C ASP A 14 -49.93 50.63 22.33
N PHE A 15 -48.97 49.93 22.93
CA PHE A 15 -48.42 48.68 22.39
C PHE A 15 -49.35 47.48 22.61
N ASP A 16 -50.02 47.05 21.53
CA ASP A 16 -50.83 45.83 21.53
C ASP A 16 -50.06 44.60 20.98
N PRO A 17 -49.83 43.56 21.79
CA PRO A 17 -49.09 42.37 21.35
C PRO A 17 -49.82 41.56 20.27
N SER A 18 -51.14 41.68 20.17
CA SER A 18 -51.98 40.95 19.20
C SER A 18 -51.84 41.47 17.77
N LYS A 19 -51.41 42.73 17.59
CA LYS A 19 -51.28 43.37 16.27
C LYS A 19 -49.98 43.01 15.54
N LEU A 20 -49.04 42.32 16.21
CA LEU A 20 -47.73 41.99 15.65
C LEU A 20 -47.78 40.69 14.83
N PRO A 21 -47.33 40.70 13.56
CA PRO A 21 -47.22 39.49 12.77
C PRO A 21 -46.09 38.61 13.30
N ARG A 22 -46.37 37.32 13.54
CA ARG A 22 -45.33 36.33 13.81
C ARG A 22 -44.63 35.95 12.51
N VAL A 23 -43.38 36.37 12.34
CA VAL A 23 -42.56 36.01 11.18
C VAL A 23 -42.32 34.50 11.18
N ARG A 24 -43.04 33.76 10.32
CA ARG A 24 -42.79 32.35 10.08
C ARG A 24 -41.65 32.21 9.08
N ARG A 25 -40.55 31.62 9.54
CA ARG A 25 -39.42 31.27 8.70
C ARG A 25 -39.78 30.08 7.82
N GLN A 26 -39.33 30.08 6.58
CA GLN A 26 -39.48 28.92 5.70
C GLN A 26 -38.71 27.73 6.29
N PRO A 27 -39.23 26.48 6.16
CA PRO A 27 -38.60 25.30 6.75
C PRO A 27 -37.18 25.05 6.20
N ASN A 28 -36.90 25.44 4.95
CA ASN A 28 -35.61 25.26 4.29
C ASN A 28 -34.69 26.48 4.44
N GLN A 29 -34.95 27.35 5.41
CA GLN A 29 -34.15 28.56 5.57
C GLN A 29 -32.73 28.20 6.05
N GLN A 30 -31.73 28.69 5.31
CA GLN A 30 -30.34 28.59 5.71
C GLN A 30 -30.03 29.52 6.89
N MET A 31 -29.56 28.94 7.99
CA MET A 31 -29.14 29.68 9.18
C MET A 31 -27.62 29.76 9.25
N LYS A 32 -27.06 30.96 9.49
CA LYS A 32 -25.62 31.12 9.72
C LYS A 32 -25.29 30.68 11.15
N VAL A 33 -24.40 29.69 11.28
CA VAL A 33 -23.95 29.14 12.57
C VAL A 33 -22.42 29.09 12.54
N ARG A 34 -21.78 29.29 13.69
CA ARG A 34 -20.34 29.04 13.84
C ARG A 34 -20.17 27.66 14.47
N ASN A 35 -19.71 26.69 13.68
CA ASN A 35 -19.54 25.31 14.13
C ASN A 35 -18.12 24.82 13.85
N MET A 36 -17.72 23.78 14.58
CA MET A 36 -16.48 23.07 14.29
C MET A 36 -16.72 22.04 13.17
N VAL A 37 -15.70 21.77 12.38
CA VAL A 37 -15.75 20.68 11.40
C VAL A 37 -15.61 19.33 12.14
N PRO A 38 -16.53 18.38 11.94
CA PRO A 38 -16.61 17.16 12.76
C PRO A 38 -15.58 16.09 12.40
N MET A 39 -14.94 16.18 11.23
CA MET A 39 -13.97 15.18 10.76
C MET A 39 -12.82 15.87 10.00
N ARG A 40 -11.68 15.19 9.86
CA ARG A 40 -10.60 15.66 8.99
C ARG A 40 -11.00 15.50 7.53
N VAL A 41 -11.02 16.61 6.78
CA VAL A 41 -11.41 16.60 5.36
C VAL A 41 -10.33 17.23 4.49
N ARG A 42 -10.17 16.69 3.28
CA ARG A 42 -9.34 17.26 2.21
C ARG A 42 -10.24 17.91 1.17
N CYS A 43 -10.07 19.21 0.93
CA CYS A 43 -10.83 19.90 -0.11
C CYS A 43 -10.46 19.36 -1.50
N ASN A 44 -11.47 19.11 -2.34
CA ASN A 44 -11.23 18.58 -3.69
C ASN A 44 -10.67 19.62 -4.65
N ASN A 45 -10.92 20.92 -4.41
CA ASN A 45 -10.53 21.99 -5.32
C ASN A 45 -9.08 22.46 -5.12
N CYS A 46 -8.66 22.71 -3.87
CA CYS A 46 -7.30 23.17 -3.55
C CYS A 46 -6.41 22.12 -2.89
N GLY A 47 -6.94 20.95 -2.56
CA GLY A 47 -6.18 19.90 -1.88
C GLY A 47 -5.83 20.19 -0.42
N LYS A 48 -6.22 21.35 0.14
CA LYS A 48 -5.97 21.71 1.54
C LYS A 48 -6.71 20.80 2.50
N TYR A 49 -6.01 20.43 3.55
CA TYR A 49 -6.57 19.70 4.68
C TYR A 49 -7.18 20.66 5.69
N ILE A 50 -8.42 20.37 6.09
CA ILE A 50 -9.11 21.01 7.19
C ILE A 50 -9.09 20.03 8.35
N GLY A 51 -8.45 20.43 9.44
CA GLY A 51 -8.39 19.62 10.66
C GLY A 51 -9.76 19.51 11.31
N GLU A 52 -9.98 18.40 11.99
CA GLU A 52 -11.09 18.25 12.92
C GLU A 52 -11.05 19.36 13.98
N GLY A 53 -12.22 19.88 14.38
CA GLY A 53 -12.28 20.95 15.37
C GLY A 53 -12.04 22.35 14.81
N THR A 54 -11.73 22.50 13.52
CA THR A 54 -11.55 23.83 12.91
C THR A 54 -12.86 24.63 12.98
N LYS A 55 -12.84 25.80 13.64
CA LYS A 55 -14.01 26.66 13.82
C LYS A 55 -14.26 27.49 12.56
N LEU A 56 -15.33 27.18 11.83
CA LEU A 56 -15.72 27.89 10.62
C LEU A 56 -17.13 28.45 10.75
N ASN A 57 -17.38 29.56 10.06
CA ASN A 57 -18.75 30.03 9.85
C ASN A 57 -19.36 29.14 8.77
N CYS A 58 -20.45 28.44 9.10
CA CYS A 58 -21.17 27.55 8.21
C CYS A 58 -22.63 28.00 8.04
N ARG A 59 -23.25 27.59 6.94
CA ARG A 59 -24.71 27.66 6.78
C ARG A 59 -25.30 26.31 7.15
N LYS A 60 -26.33 26.32 7.98
CA LYS A 60 -27.10 25.15 8.41
C LYS A 60 -28.42 25.14 7.67
N GLU A 61 -28.76 24.02 7.05
CA GLU A 61 -30.05 23.79 6.40
C GLU A 61 -30.62 22.45 6.88
N VAL A 62 -31.93 22.36 7.05
CA VAL A 62 -32.61 21.09 7.31
C VAL A 62 -32.97 20.47 5.97
N VAL A 63 -32.52 19.25 5.71
CA VAL A 63 -32.77 18.56 4.44
C VAL A 63 -34.23 18.13 4.38
N THR A 64 -34.98 18.64 3.40
CA THR A 64 -36.38 18.23 3.19
C THR A 64 -36.45 16.79 2.67
N GLY A 65 -37.34 15.98 3.22
CA GLY A 65 -37.61 14.62 2.75
C GLY A 65 -36.63 13.54 3.24
N LYS A 66 -35.57 13.91 3.98
CA LYS A 66 -34.67 12.95 4.63
C LYS A 66 -34.75 13.11 6.15
N THR A 67 -35.45 12.17 6.79
CA THR A 67 -35.53 12.06 8.25
C THR A 67 -35.21 10.64 8.67
N TYR A 68 -34.59 10.49 9.83
CA TYR A 68 -34.30 9.18 10.41
C TYR A 68 -35.11 9.04 11.69
N LEU A 69 -36.10 8.15 11.71
CA LEU A 69 -36.98 7.92 12.87
C LEU A 69 -37.58 9.22 13.45
N GLY A 70 -37.88 10.21 12.59
CA GLY A 70 -38.40 11.53 12.98
C GLY A 70 -37.34 12.58 13.32
N ILE A 71 -36.05 12.21 13.36
CA ILE A 71 -34.94 13.15 13.55
C ILE A 71 -34.60 13.80 12.20
N PRO A 72 -34.58 15.15 12.12
CA PRO A 72 -34.23 15.85 10.89
C PRO A 72 -32.73 15.72 10.57
N ILE A 73 -32.41 15.36 9.33
CA ILE A 73 -31.03 15.38 8.85
C ILE A 73 -30.66 16.82 8.47
N VAL A 74 -29.55 17.28 9.01
CA VAL A 74 -29.04 18.63 8.83
C VAL A 74 -27.87 18.60 7.86
N ARG A 75 -27.86 19.55 6.93
CA ARG A 75 -26.77 19.82 6.00
C ARG A 75 -26.03 21.09 6.42
N PHE A 76 -24.71 21.00 6.46
CA PHE A 76 -23.80 22.09 6.74
C PHE A 76 -23.00 22.45 5.48
N TYR A 77 -23.00 23.73 5.15
CA TYR A 77 -22.16 24.30 4.09
C TYR A 77 -20.99 25.03 4.74
N TYR A 78 -19.81 24.43 4.64
CA TYR A 78 -18.54 25.03 5.05
C TYR A 78 -17.87 25.68 3.85
N LYS A 79 -17.12 26.76 4.07
CA LYS A 79 -16.26 27.35 3.03
C LYS A 79 -14.81 26.99 3.34
N CYS A 80 -14.06 26.59 2.32
CA CYS A 80 -12.61 26.45 2.46
C CYS A 80 -11.95 27.83 2.61
N ASN A 81 -10.97 27.96 3.51
CA ASN A 81 -10.30 29.24 3.75
C ASN A 81 -9.51 29.76 2.54
N ASP A 82 -9.05 28.88 1.64
CA ASP A 82 -8.15 29.27 0.56
C ASP A 82 -8.90 29.44 -0.76
N CYS A 83 -9.65 28.43 -1.20
CA CYS A 83 -10.34 28.47 -2.49
C CYS A 83 -11.81 28.92 -2.40
N SER A 84 -12.32 29.22 -1.19
CA SER A 84 -13.73 29.57 -0.94
C SER A 84 -14.77 28.57 -1.47
N ALA A 85 -14.33 27.38 -1.91
CA ALA A 85 -15.21 26.32 -2.37
C ALA A 85 -16.07 25.80 -1.21
N GLU A 86 -17.30 25.42 -1.54
CA GLU A 86 -18.26 24.93 -0.56
C GLU A 86 -18.07 23.43 -0.34
N ILE A 87 -17.98 23.04 0.93
CA ILE A 87 -17.91 21.65 1.38
C ILE A 87 -19.22 21.35 2.09
N ILE A 88 -19.89 20.30 1.63
CA ILE A 88 -21.21 19.92 2.11
C ILE A 88 -21.08 18.67 2.98
N ILE A 89 -21.50 18.80 4.25
CA ILE A 89 -21.48 17.73 5.24
C ILE A 89 -22.90 17.54 5.78
N THR A 90 -23.38 16.30 5.80
CA THR A 90 -24.67 15.91 6.40
C THR A 90 -24.48 15.12 7.68
N THR A 91 -25.45 15.23 8.59
CA THR A 91 -25.50 14.40 9.81
C THR A 91 -26.10 13.03 9.54
N ASP A 92 -25.46 11.96 10.01
CA ASP A 92 -25.96 10.58 9.94
C ASP A 92 -26.33 10.05 11.33
N PRO A 93 -27.59 10.18 11.74
CA PRO A 93 -28.02 9.80 13.09
C PRO A 93 -27.92 8.29 13.38
N GLN A 94 -27.91 7.43 12.36
CA GLN A 94 -27.77 5.98 12.53
C GLN A 94 -26.40 5.59 13.11
N ASN A 95 -25.33 6.25 12.64
CA ASN A 95 -23.94 5.94 13.03
C ASN A 95 -23.38 6.96 14.02
N SER A 96 -24.18 7.94 14.45
CA SER A 96 -23.73 9.09 15.28
C SER A 96 -22.55 9.85 14.67
N ASP A 97 -22.44 9.85 13.34
CA ASP A 97 -21.34 10.45 12.59
C ASP A 97 -21.89 11.42 11.54
N TYR A 98 -21.01 11.96 10.72
CA TYR A 98 -21.31 12.83 9.60
C TYR A 98 -20.80 12.20 8.30
N ALA A 99 -21.52 12.46 7.21
CA ALA A 99 -21.09 12.10 5.86
C ALA A 99 -20.76 13.34 5.04
N VAL A 100 -19.75 13.22 4.19
CA VAL A 100 -19.42 14.25 3.19
C VAL A 100 -20.26 13.97 1.94
N GLU A 101 -21.16 14.89 1.58
CA GLU A 101 -21.92 14.78 0.32
C GLU A 101 -21.08 15.29 -0.85
N SER A 102 -20.45 16.47 -0.73
CA SER A 102 -19.68 17.07 -1.82
C SER A 102 -18.59 18.04 -1.35
N GLY A 103 -17.66 18.38 -2.26
CA GLY A 103 -16.65 19.42 -2.08
C GLY A 103 -15.38 19.00 -1.33
N ALA A 104 -15.40 17.86 -0.65
CA ALA A 104 -14.24 17.31 0.02
C ALA A 104 -14.24 15.78 0.00
N LYS A 105 -13.12 15.20 0.42
CA LYS A 105 -12.98 13.79 0.77
C LYS A 105 -12.64 13.68 2.25
N ARG A 106 -13.28 12.76 2.95
CA ARG A 106 -12.91 12.41 4.33
C ARG A 106 -11.49 11.81 4.31
N CYS A 107 -10.63 12.24 5.21
CA CYS A 107 -9.34 11.59 5.41
C CYS A 107 -9.57 10.21 6.02
N TYR A 108 -8.90 9.19 5.48
CA TYR A 108 -9.03 7.82 5.96
C TYR A 108 -8.39 7.68 7.34
N GLU A 109 -9.15 7.16 8.30
CA GLU A 109 -8.67 6.82 9.63
C GLU A 109 -8.55 5.30 9.72
N HIS A 110 -7.35 4.81 10.07
CA HIS A 110 -7.04 3.39 10.02
C HIS A 110 -7.96 2.55 10.92
N TRP A 111 -8.31 3.05 12.11
CA TRP A 111 -9.19 2.35 13.07
C TRP A 111 -10.64 2.23 12.60
N LEU A 112 -11.14 3.15 11.76
CA LEU A 112 -12.48 3.03 11.17
C LEU A 112 -12.52 1.94 10.09
N ALA A 113 -11.40 1.74 9.41
CA ALA A 113 -11.30 0.78 8.34
C ALA A 113 -10.91 -0.63 8.79
N GLU A 114 -10.32 -0.78 9.99
CA GLU A 114 -10.07 -2.10 10.58
C GLU A 114 -11.33 -2.99 10.65
N GLY A 115 -12.54 -2.42 10.65
CA GLY A 115 -13.79 -3.18 10.57
C GLY A 115 -14.19 -3.63 9.16
N GLU A 116 -13.81 -2.89 8.12
CA GLU A 116 -14.18 -3.13 6.72
C GLU A 116 -13.06 -3.75 5.87
N ASP A 117 -11.81 -3.61 6.30
CA ASP A 117 -10.62 -4.14 5.66
C ASP A 117 -10.61 -5.68 5.67
N ALA A 118 -9.86 -6.28 4.75
CA ALA A 118 -9.75 -7.74 4.62
C ALA A 118 -9.28 -8.41 5.92
N VAL A 119 -8.45 -7.72 6.71
CA VAL A 119 -7.97 -8.17 8.03
C VAL A 119 -9.12 -8.17 9.05
N GLY A 120 -9.92 -7.12 9.09
CA GLY A 120 -11.14 -7.01 9.89
C GLY A 120 -12.16 -8.08 9.62
N LYS A 121 -12.48 -8.27 8.33
CA LYS A 121 -13.38 -9.34 7.87
C LYS A 121 -12.85 -10.73 8.24
N ARG A 122 -11.54 -10.96 8.11
CA ARG A 122 -10.90 -12.24 8.49
C ARG A 122 -10.99 -12.48 10.00
N ARG A 123 -10.71 -11.44 10.80
CA ARG A 123 -10.83 -11.49 12.26
C ARG A 123 -12.28 -11.75 12.69
N ARG A 124 -13.25 -11.06 12.09
CA ARG A 124 -14.68 -11.24 12.37
C ARG A 124 -15.16 -12.65 12.00
N ARG A 125 -14.67 -13.21 10.88
CA ARG A 125 -14.95 -14.61 10.50
C ARG A 125 -14.39 -15.59 11.54
N ARG A 126 -13.15 -15.39 11.99
CA ARG A 126 -12.53 -16.19 13.06
C ARG A 126 -13.32 -16.10 14.35
N GLU A 127 -13.72 -14.90 14.76
CA GLU A 127 -14.54 -14.68 15.97
C GLU A 127 -15.92 -15.36 15.85
N LEU A 128 -16.56 -15.35 14.68
CA LEU A 128 -17.83 -16.06 14.46
C LEU A 128 -17.68 -17.58 14.58
N GLU A 129 -16.59 -18.14 14.05
CA GLU A 129 -16.28 -19.56 14.18
C GLU A 129 -15.96 -19.97 15.63
N GLU A 130 -15.42 -19.04 16.43
CA GLU A 130 -15.03 -19.26 17.83
C GLU A 130 -16.19 -19.03 18.81
N LYS A 131 -17.16 -18.17 18.48
CA LYS A 131 -18.32 -17.84 19.34
C LYS A 131 -19.19 -19.03 19.73
N GLY A 132 -19.20 -20.10 18.92
CA GLY A 132 -19.93 -21.34 19.21
C GLY A 132 -19.15 -22.38 20.00
N ASN A 133 -17.81 -22.36 19.95
CA ASN A 133 -16.96 -23.46 20.44
C ASN A 133 -15.74 -22.95 21.21
N ARG A 134 -15.80 -22.98 22.55
CA ARG A 134 -14.73 -22.54 23.45
C ARG A 134 -13.43 -23.35 23.28
N MET A 135 -13.52 -24.63 22.89
CA MET A 135 -12.35 -25.47 22.57
C MET A 135 -11.61 -24.98 21.33
N LYS A 136 -12.33 -24.67 20.24
CA LYS A 136 -11.74 -24.14 19.00
C LYS A 136 -11.03 -22.80 19.23
N ALA A 137 -11.58 -21.94 20.07
CA ALA A 137 -10.94 -20.67 20.45
C ALA A 137 -9.66 -20.88 21.29
N LEU A 138 -9.59 -21.95 22.08
CA LEU A 138 -8.39 -22.30 22.85
C LEU A 138 -7.32 -22.91 21.93
N GLU A 139 -7.69 -23.86 21.06
CA GLU A 139 -6.79 -24.44 20.06
C GLU A 139 -6.17 -23.36 19.18
N ASN A 140 -6.99 -22.43 18.67
CA ASN A 140 -6.55 -21.31 17.86
C ASN A 140 -5.53 -20.41 18.57
N ARG A 141 -5.74 -20.12 19.86
CA ARG A 141 -4.76 -19.36 20.66
C ARG A 141 -3.46 -20.14 20.84
N THR A 142 -3.54 -21.45 21.14
CA THR A 142 -2.33 -22.27 21.29
C THR A 142 -1.55 -22.42 19.98
N LEU A 143 -2.23 -22.50 18.84
CA LEU A 143 -1.59 -22.54 17.52
C LEU A 143 -0.90 -21.22 17.17
N ASP A 144 -1.52 -20.09 17.50
CA ASP A 144 -0.89 -18.78 17.29
C ASP A 144 0.34 -18.62 18.19
N SER A 145 0.26 -18.96 19.47
CA SER A 145 1.42 -18.92 20.37
C SER A 145 2.55 -19.86 19.90
N LYS A 146 2.23 -21.04 19.36
CA LYS A 146 3.24 -21.94 18.78
C LYS A 146 3.92 -21.32 17.56
N ARG A 147 3.15 -20.72 16.65
CA ARG A 147 3.71 -20.02 15.47
C ARG A 147 4.63 -18.86 15.88
N GLU A 148 4.22 -18.08 16.87
CA GLU A 148 5.04 -16.98 17.40
C GLU A 148 6.37 -17.49 17.99
N MET A 149 6.34 -18.61 18.74
CA MET A 149 7.55 -19.25 19.26
C MET A 149 8.46 -19.76 18.13
N ASP A 150 7.89 -20.42 17.12
CA ASP A 150 8.65 -20.94 15.98
C ASP A 150 9.29 -19.80 15.17
N ASP A 151 8.58 -18.69 15.00
CA ASP A 151 9.08 -17.52 14.27
C ASP A 151 10.18 -16.79 15.04
N LEU A 152 10.07 -16.71 16.38
CA LEU A 152 11.16 -16.21 17.23
C LEU A 152 12.41 -17.09 17.14
N ALA A 153 12.25 -18.42 17.18
CA ALA A 153 13.37 -19.35 17.04
C ALA A 153 14.08 -19.19 15.69
N LYS A 154 13.32 -19.06 14.59
CA LYS A 154 13.88 -18.78 13.25
C LYS A 154 14.62 -17.45 13.20
N LEU A 155 14.09 -16.40 13.83
CA LEU A 155 14.75 -15.10 13.88
C LEU A 155 16.07 -15.17 14.65
N ASP A 156 16.11 -15.91 15.75
CA ASP A 156 17.33 -16.10 16.53
C ASP A 156 18.37 -16.96 15.78
N GLU A 157 17.93 -17.98 15.04
CA GLU A 157 18.81 -18.74 14.13
C GLU A 157 19.45 -17.81 13.09
N VAL A 158 18.64 -16.98 12.41
CA VAL A 158 19.13 -16.00 11.42
C VAL A 158 20.08 -14.99 12.06
N LYS A 159 19.78 -14.47 13.25
CA LYS A 159 20.68 -13.55 13.98
C LYS A 159 22.00 -14.23 14.35
N SER A 160 21.96 -15.48 14.80
CA SER A 160 23.17 -16.23 15.18
C SER A 160 24.08 -16.46 13.97
N MET A 161 23.52 -16.85 12.83
CA MET A 161 24.24 -16.99 11.57
C MET A 161 24.81 -15.66 11.11
N ASN A 162 24.02 -14.58 11.17
CA ASN A 162 24.50 -13.23 10.81
C ASN A 162 25.63 -12.75 11.72
N ALA A 163 25.61 -13.05 13.02
CA ALA A 163 26.68 -12.70 13.96
C ALA A 163 27.98 -13.45 13.63
N ILE A 164 27.91 -14.74 13.26
CA ILE A 164 29.06 -15.52 12.82
C ILE A 164 29.62 -14.94 11.52
N HIS A 165 28.76 -14.66 10.54
CA HIS A 165 29.14 -14.12 9.24
C HIS A 165 29.61 -12.67 9.28
N ALA A 166 29.34 -11.90 10.35
CA ALA A 166 29.82 -10.52 10.48
C ALA A 166 31.34 -10.38 10.47
N THR A 167 32.06 -11.43 10.87
CA THR A 167 33.54 -11.45 10.89
C THR A 167 34.16 -11.70 9.53
N VAL A 168 33.39 -12.22 8.57
CA VAL A 168 33.88 -12.68 7.27
C VAL A 168 33.26 -11.81 6.16
N SER A 169 34.08 -11.03 5.47
CA SER A 169 33.58 -10.19 4.38
C SER A 169 33.25 -11.03 3.13
N VAL A 170 32.14 -10.72 2.49
CA VAL A 170 31.65 -11.45 1.30
C VAL A 170 32.69 -11.42 0.17
N ASN A 171 33.40 -10.30 0.01
CA ASN A 171 34.44 -10.15 -1.01
C ASN A 171 35.66 -11.03 -0.72
N ALA A 172 36.10 -11.14 0.54
CA ALA A 172 37.23 -12.00 0.90
C ALA A 172 36.92 -13.49 0.69
N VAL A 173 35.68 -13.93 0.94
CA VAL A 173 35.25 -15.31 0.65
C VAL A 173 35.18 -15.58 -0.84
N LEU A 174 34.65 -14.63 -1.62
CA LEU A 174 34.61 -14.73 -3.08
C LEU A 174 36.02 -14.82 -3.67
N GLU A 175 36.96 -14.02 -3.20
CA GLU A 175 38.36 -14.07 -3.62
C GLU A 175 39.03 -15.39 -3.26
N MET A 176 38.83 -15.91 -2.04
CA MET A 176 39.32 -17.24 -1.64
C MET A 176 38.71 -18.38 -2.47
N MET A 177 37.44 -18.28 -2.81
CA MET A 177 36.75 -19.31 -3.62
C MET A 177 37.22 -19.26 -5.08
N GLN A 178 37.47 -18.06 -5.62
CA GLN A 178 38.00 -17.89 -6.97
C GLN A 178 39.47 -18.30 -7.09
N SER A 179 40.30 -17.96 -6.10
CA SER A 179 41.72 -18.34 -6.09
C SER A 179 41.91 -19.85 -5.95
N SER A 180 41.17 -20.50 -5.03
CA SER A 180 41.19 -21.96 -4.89
C SER A 180 40.62 -22.68 -6.12
N ALA A 181 39.60 -22.13 -6.77
CA ALA A 181 39.08 -22.67 -8.04
C ALA A 181 40.10 -22.51 -9.18
N ALA A 182 40.83 -21.39 -9.24
CA ALA A 182 41.89 -21.17 -10.23
C ALA A 182 43.10 -22.09 -10.01
N GLU A 183 43.49 -22.35 -8.75
CA GLU A 183 44.56 -23.29 -8.43
C GLU A 183 44.20 -24.73 -8.78
N ARG A 184 42.95 -25.15 -8.52
CA ARG A 184 42.47 -26.49 -8.93
C ARG A 184 42.51 -26.67 -10.43
N LYS A 185 42.05 -25.68 -11.20
CA LYS A 185 42.11 -25.71 -12.67
C LYS A 185 43.53 -25.79 -13.20
N LYS A 186 44.47 -25.04 -12.64
CA LYS A 186 45.90 -25.11 -13.04
C LYS A 186 46.49 -26.50 -12.78
N ARG A 187 46.12 -27.13 -11.66
CA ARG A 187 46.60 -28.47 -11.31
C ARG A 187 46.04 -29.54 -12.26
N GLU A 188 44.77 -29.40 -12.63
CA GLU A 188 44.12 -30.24 -13.65
C GLU A 188 44.79 -30.02 -15.03
N GLU A 189 45.04 -28.78 -15.44
CA GLU A 189 45.74 -28.45 -16.68
C GLU A 189 47.18 -29.00 -16.72
N GLU A 190 47.92 -28.95 -15.61
CA GLU A 190 49.26 -29.56 -15.52
C GLU A 190 49.23 -31.09 -15.57
N GLU A 191 48.21 -31.73 -15.00
CA GLU A 191 47.99 -33.17 -15.09
C GLU A 191 47.63 -33.58 -16.52
N ASP A 192 46.76 -32.81 -17.17
CA ASP A 192 46.40 -32.96 -18.58
C ASP A 192 47.62 -32.73 -19.50
N GLU A 193 48.47 -31.74 -19.24
CA GLU A 193 49.70 -31.50 -20.01
C GLU A 193 50.73 -32.63 -19.85
N LYS A 194 50.84 -33.22 -18.66
CA LYS A 194 51.71 -34.39 -18.41
C LYS A 194 51.17 -35.62 -19.15
N LEU A 195 49.85 -35.81 -19.15
CA LEU A 195 49.18 -36.85 -19.94
C LEU A 195 49.39 -36.64 -21.44
N ILE A 196 49.29 -35.40 -21.93
CA ILE A 196 49.54 -35.05 -23.34
C ILE A 196 51.01 -35.33 -23.70
N LYS A 197 51.97 -34.97 -22.85
CA LYS A 197 53.41 -35.24 -23.09
C LYS A 197 53.75 -36.73 -23.10
N LEU A 198 53.08 -37.54 -22.27
CA LEU A 198 53.26 -39.00 -22.27
C LEU A 198 52.62 -39.67 -23.49
N ASN A 199 51.45 -39.19 -23.92
CA ASN A 199 50.74 -39.75 -25.07
C ASN A 199 51.24 -39.23 -26.44
N PHE A 200 51.88 -38.05 -26.48
CA PHE A 200 52.42 -37.43 -27.70
C PHE A 200 53.88 -36.96 -27.50
N PRO A 201 54.88 -37.82 -27.75
CA PRO A 201 56.28 -37.40 -27.72
C PRO A 201 56.61 -36.41 -28.85
N PRO A 202 57.49 -35.41 -28.62
CA PRO A 202 57.89 -34.46 -29.65
C PRO A 202 58.63 -35.18 -30.79
N ARG A 203 58.08 -35.11 -32.00
CA ARG A 203 58.76 -35.61 -33.21
C ARG A 203 59.95 -34.69 -33.53
N PRO A 204 61.11 -35.23 -33.96
CA PRO A 204 62.25 -34.41 -34.38
C PRO A 204 61.85 -33.54 -35.59
N LYS A 205 62.41 -32.32 -35.63
CA LYS A 205 62.19 -31.31 -36.67
C LYS A 205 62.89 -31.69 -37.98
N GLU A 206 62.48 -32.79 -38.61
CA GLU A 206 62.85 -33.14 -39.99
C GLU A 206 61.64 -33.75 -40.70
N ALA A 207 60.65 -32.91 -41.00
CA ALA A 207 59.68 -33.10 -42.09
C ALA A 207 58.71 -31.91 -42.09
N ASP A 208 59.08 -30.85 -42.81
CA ASP A 208 58.12 -29.84 -43.25
C ASP A 208 57.10 -30.51 -44.19
N VAL A 209 55.91 -30.79 -43.68
CA VAL A 209 54.77 -31.13 -44.54
C VAL A 209 54.24 -29.83 -45.11
N LYS A 210 54.53 -29.59 -46.39
CA LYS A 210 54.03 -28.46 -47.19
C LYS A 210 52.50 -28.40 -47.10
N ARG A 211 51.97 -27.31 -46.54
CA ARG A 211 50.56 -26.95 -46.71
C ARG A 211 50.37 -26.48 -48.15
N ILE A 212 49.48 -27.14 -48.89
CA ILE A 212 49.07 -26.72 -50.23
C ILE A 212 48.15 -25.49 -50.05
N SER A 213 48.34 -24.49 -50.90
CA SER A 213 47.59 -23.23 -50.94
C SER A 213 46.20 -23.45 -51.53
N ASP A 214 45.16 -23.03 -50.81
CA ASP A 214 43.76 -23.08 -51.25
C ASP A 214 43.40 -21.78 -51.99
N GLU A 215 43.75 -21.68 -53.27
CA GLU A 215 43.13 -20.72 -54.19
C GLU A 215 42.67 -21.47 -55.45
N GLU A 216 41.38 -21.28 -55.76
CA GLU A 216 40.66 -21.65 -57.00
C GLU A 216 40.10 -23.08 -57.15
N PHE A 217 38.98 -23.34 -56.47
CA PHE A 217 37.90 -24.17 -57.02
C PHE A 217 36.59 -23.38 -56.96
N GLU A 218 36.07 -23.00 -58.14
CA GLU A 218 34.85 -22.20 -58.32
C GLU A 218 33.55 -22.96 -58.03
N HIS A 219 32.51 -22.14 -57.81
CA HIS A 219 31.26 -22.34 -57.07
C HIS A 219 30.26 -23.44 -57.50
N GLY A 220 29.51 -23.90 -56.48
CA GLY A 220 28.16 -24.47 -56.61
C GLY A 220 27.45 -24.61 -55.25
N ASP A 221 26.58 -23.66 -54.92
CA ASP A 221 25.81 -23.57 -53.67
C ASP A 221 24.82 -24.74 -53.44
N LEU A 222 24.76 -25.28 -52.21
CA LEU A 222 23.59 -25.18 -51.29
C LEU A 222 23.71 -26.11 -50.05
N LYS A 223 23.92 -25.44 -48.91
CA LYS A 223 23.45 -25.69 -47.51
C LYS A 223 23.07 -27.11 -47.07
N ARG A 224 23.79 -27.63 -46.06
CA ARG A 224 23.24 -28.57 -45.05
C ARG A 224 23.71 -28.29 -43.61
N GLN A 225 22.73 -27.84 -42.83
CA GLN A 225 22.43 -28.01 -41.39
C GLN A 225 23.53 -27.90 -40.31
N LYS A 226 23.42 -26.83 -39.51
CA LYS A 226 24.01 -26.70 -38.17
C LYS A 226 23.33 -27.64 -37.18
N VAL A 227 24.13 -28.38 -36.40
CA VAL A 227 23.71 -28.97 -35.12
C VAL A 227 24.52 -28.31 -34.02
N SER A 228 23.90 -27.37 -33.31
CA SER A 228 24.44 -26.82 -32.06
C SER A 228 23.98 -27.68 -30.90
N LYS A 229 24.94 -28.30 -30.19
CA LYS A 229 24.73 -28.85 -28.85
C LYS A 229 25.10 -27.77 -27.84
N GLU A 230 24.11 -27.29 -27.11
CA GLU A 230 24.30 -26.56 -25.86
C GLU A 230 23.71 -27.40 -24.72
N THR A 231 24.49 -27.62 -23.66
CA THR A 231 23.96 -28.05 -22.36
C THR A 231 24.50 -27.13 -21.28
N SER A 232 23.58 -26.35 -20.69
CA SER A 232 23.39 -26.04 -19.25
C SER A 232 24.58 -25.44 -18.46
N VAL A 233 24.49 -24.39 -17.63
CA VAL A 233 23.47 -24.00 -16.63
C VAL A 233 23.75 -22.52 -16.24
N HIS A 234 22.73 -21.67 -16.06
CA HIS A 234 22.66 -20.71 -14.95
C HIS A 234 21.21 -20.26 -14.69
N GLY A 235 20.88 -20.15 -13.40
CA GLY A 235 19.53 -19.93 -12.90
C GLY A 235 19.02 -18.50 -12.99
N GLY A 236 17.70 -18.41 -13.13
CA GLY A 236 16.78 -17.61 -12.31
C GLY A 236 16.93 -16.09 -12.30
N TYR A 237 16.02 -15.39 -13.00
CA TYR A 237 15.22 -14.28 -12.46
C TYR A 237 13.90 -14.20 -13.25
N LYS A 238 12.76 -14.25 -12.56
CA LYS A 238 11.41 -14.11 -13.13
C LYS A 238 11.03 -12.62 -13.21
N PRO A 239 10.61 -12.07 -14.36
CA PRO A 239 9.88 -10.81 -14.38
C PRO A 239 8.36 -11.05 -14.21
N CYS A 240 7.73 -10.16 -13.43
CA CYS A 240 6.30 -10.10 -13.17
C CYS A 240 5.46 -10.11 -14.45
N PHE A 241 4.55 -11.09 -14.58
CA PHE A 241 3.45 -11.04 -15.52
C PHE A 241 2.36 -10.10 -15.00
N MET A 242 2.17 -8.97 -15.68
CA MET A 242 0.97 -8.15 -15.55
C MET A 242 -0.22 -8.91 -16.14
N ILE A 243 -1.15 -9.31 -15.29
CA ILE A 243 -2.47 -9.80 -15.70
C ILE A 243 -3.29 -8.59 -16.15
N LYS A 244 -3.40 -8.39 -17.47
CA LYS A 244 -4.45 -7.56 -18.06
C LYS A 244 -5.78 -8.33 -17.95
N LYS A 245 -6.72 -7.84 -17.16
CA LYS A 245 -8.11 -8.30 -17.18
C LYS A 245 -8.79 -7.79 -18.46
N PRO A 246 -9.55 -8.62 -19.20
CA PRO A 246 -10.46 -8.12 -20.23
C PRO A 246 -11.68 -7.46 -19.58
N VAL A 247 -12.04 -6.30 -20.10
CA VAL A 247 -13.29 -5.59 -19.84
C VAL A 247 -14.37 -6.23 -20.71
N ASN A 248 -15.39 -6.77 -20.07
CA ASN A 248 -16.76 -6.86 -20.58
C ASN A 248 -17.68 -6.53 -19.40
#